data_AF-A0A2S8FAM8-F1
#
_entry.id   AF-A0A2S8FAM8-F1
#
_cell.length_a   1.000
_cell.length_b   1.000
_cell.length_c   1.000
_cell.angle_alpha   90.00
_cell.angle_beta   90.00
_cell.angle_gamma   90.00
#
_symmetry.space_group_name_H-M   'P 1'
#
loop_
_entity.id
_entity.type
_entity.pdbx_description
1 polymer ?
#
loop_
_entity_poly.entity_id
_entity_poly.type
_entity_poly.pdbx_seq_one_letter_code
_entity_poly.pdbx_strand_id
1 'polypeptide(L)'
;MSEAVKTLIFLAVAVVMGGLAYVSRPAPATSTPEEEVNQPLFPEFTDPLQAESMQVTRFDSDRGQIRRFEVANTKEGWQIKTKGGYPANATQHMTKAANSLVDLKVLRIVSDLPGQQAEYGVVEPNANAISAADEGVGQMVTINGKSDKKLANLIIGAADKEDPQLHYVRVPGRDRIYLVRLDPTVFSTEFSDWIDKDLLQLNPFDVTSLRFRNYTTQAANNRLTVLPQMDATVAFNAERSDWRLLSLQETAPNDPTQLTAAELPASDKLNVEKLDEIRNSLDDLTIVDVYRKPEQLAEALKKGEGVKEFNQEDLPALFANGFFGYTLPGETEPKLIGMNGELVIETQDAIRYRLLFGLESLGGDDKNQKQQFLFVQTELVDEMLPPPMLQEVPEIKEGEDQDIEAQAKARERILQENDAAMIAYREKKNIATQKIFELNTRFADWYYVVKAEDVAKILLKRDQLGTPINQPTNQPSGAPGRVFPGGPGMGMMRPPAAQQPAAQPMLQPEATDKPNDKEAPKEEPPAEEKPADAPVEPMKPAEVKAEPAVEEKPAATEETPDAAAEGDKPAEDSGQ
;
A
#
# COMPACT_ATOMS: atom_id res chain seq x y z
N MET A 1 -23.35 24.40 -72.74
CA MET A 1 -23.66 22.99 -72.42
C MET A 1 -25.05 22.67 -72.92
N SER A 2 -25.22 21.58 -73.68
CA SER A 2 -26.55 21.10 -74.08
C SER A 2 -27.34 20.62 -72.85
N GLU A 3 -28.67 20.69 -72.91
CA GLU A 3 -29.55 20.26 -71.82
C GLU A 3 -29.33 18.79 -71.42
N ALA A 4 -28.93 17.95 -72.39
CA ALA A 4 -28.56 16.56 -72.15
C ALA A 4 -27.37 16.43 -71.18
N VAL A 5 -26.35 17.27 -71.32
CA VAL A 5 -25.17 17.26 -70.44
C VAL A 5 -25.52 17.70 -69.02
N LYS A 6 -26.39 18.71 -68.88
CA LYS A 6 -26.88 19.14 -67.56
C LYS A 6 -27.68 18.03 -66.88
N THR A 7 -28.56 17.37 -67.61
CA THR A 7 -29.39 16.26 -67.09
C THR A 7 -28.52 15.11 -66.60
N LEU A 8 -27.47 14.76 -67.35
CA LEU A 8 -26.56 13.67 -67.01
C LEU A 8 -25.72 14.00 -65.76
N ILE A 9 -25.28 15.25 -65.60
CA ILE A 9 -24.60 15.73 -64.40
C ILE A 9 -25.52 15.66 -63.17
N PHE A 10 -26.78 16.12 -63.29
CA PHE A 10 -27.73 16.03 -62.18
C PHE A 10 -28.02 14.57 -61.77
N LEU A 11 -28.06 13.66 -62.74
CA LEU A 11 -28.28 12.24 -62.48
C LEU A 11 -27.08 11.60 -61.76
N ALA A 12 -25.85 11.98 -62.15
CA ALA A 12 -24.63 11.56 -61.46
C ALA A 12 -24.57 12.10 -60.02
N VAL A 13 -24.91 13.37 -59.82
CA VAL A 13 -24.97 13.97 -58.47
C VAL A 13 -26.04 13.29 -57.62
N ALA A 14 -27.20 12.96 -58.17
CA ALA A 14 -28.26 12.25 -57.44
C ALA A 14 -27.82 10.84 -57.00
N VAL A 15 -27.09 10.11 -57.86
CA VAL A 15 -26.54 8.79 -57.51
C VAL A 15 -25.48 8.91 -56.41
N VAL A 16 -24.59 9.89 -56.50
CA VAL A 16 -23.55 10.13 -55.48
C VAL A 16 -24.19 10.52 -54.15
N MET A 17 -25.17 11.43 -54.15
CA MET A 17 -25.91 11.79 -52.93
C MET A 17 -26.71 10.62 -52.37
N GLY A 18 -27.32 9.79 -53.22
CA GLY A 18 -28.02 8.58 -52.80
C GLY A 18 -27.08 7.55 -52.14
N GLY A 19 -25.87 7.38 -52.69
CA GLY A 19 -24.82 6.55 -52.11
C GLY A 19 -24.32 7.09 -50.76
N LEU A 20 -24.04 8.40 -50.69
CA LEU A 20 -23.65 9.06 -49.44
C LEU A 20 -24.74 8.95 -48.38
N ALA A 21 -26.01 9.14 -48.76
CA ALA A 21 -27.14 8.99 -47.85
C ALA A 21 -27.29 7.53 -47.37
N TYR A 22 -27.01 6.54 -48.21
CA TYR A 22 -27.06 5.13 -47.82
C TYR A 22 -25.95 4.76 -46.83
N VAL A 23 -24.71 5.24 -47.07
CA VAL A 23 -23.56 5.01 -46.18
C VAL A 23 -23.68 5.80 -44.88
N SER A 24 -24.31 6.98 -44.92
CA SER A 24 -24.51 7.85 -43.75
C SER A 24 -25.79 7.51 -42.98
N ARG A 25 -26.52 6.45 -43.35
CA ARG A 25 -27.67 6.00 -42.57
C ARG A 25 -27.17 5.53 -41.20
N PRO A 26 -27.68 6.07 -40.09
CA PRO A 26 -27.38 5.51 -38.78
C PRO A 26 -27.80 4.05 -38.77
N ALA A 27 -26.89 3.16 -38.37
CA ALA A 27 -27.22 1.76 -38.20
C ALA A 27 -28.38 1.65 -37.20
N PRO A 28 -29.47 0.92 -37.49
CA PRO A 28 -30.49 0.67 -36.50
C PRO A 28 -29.86 -0.05 -35.31
N ALA A 29 -30.16 0.39 -34.08
CA ALA A 29 -29.80 -0.36 -32.88
C ALA A 29 -30.29 -1.80 -33.06
N THR A 30 -29.35 -2.75 -33.03
CA THR A 30 -29.53 -4.14 -33.52
C THR A 30 -30.37 -5.04 -32.62
N SER A 31 -31.09 -4.48 -31.66
CA SER A 31 -31.95 -5.20 -30.73
C SER A 31 -33.17 -4.35 -30.41
N THR A 32 -34.36 -4.93 -30.59
CA THR A 32 -35.54 -4.32 -29.99
C THR A 32 -35.39 -4.36 -28.46
N PRO A 33 -35.87 -3.37 -27.70
CA PRO A 33 -35.70 -3.33 -26.24
C PRO A 33 -36.14 -4.64 -25.55
N GLU A 34 -37.20 -5.28 -26.04
CA GLU A 34 -37.75 -6.50 -25.43
C GLU A 34 -36.84 -7.74 -25.61
N GLU A 35 -35.95 -7.76 -26.61
CA GLU A 35 -35.06 -8.90 -26.90
C GLU A 35 -33.84 -8.99 -25.98
N GLU A 36 -33.44 -7.91 -25.32
CA GLU A 36 -32.28 -7.89 -24.41
C GLU A 36 -32.62 -8.41 -23.01
N VAL A 37 -33.90 -8.40 -22.63
CA VAL A 37 -34.32 -8.88 -21.32
C VAL A 37 -34.05 -10.39 -21.19
N ASN A 38 -33.48 -10.78 -20.05
CA ASN A 38 -32.94 -12.11 -19.74
C ASN A 38 -31.72 -12.54 -20.57
N GLN A 39 -31.16 -11.68 -21.42
CA GLN A 39 -29.91 -11.95 -22.10
C GLN A 39 -28.70 -11.50 -21.26
N PRO A 40 -27.54 -12.16 -21.41
CA PRO A 40 -26.28 -11.68 -20.83
C PRO A 40 -25.93 -10.29 -21.38
N LEU A 41 -25.54 -9.37 -20.50
CA LEU A 41 -25.14 -8.03 -20.87
C LEU A 41 -23.79 -8.02 -21.63
N PHE A 42 -22.93 -8.99 -21.37
CA PHE A 42 -21.62 -9.18 -22.00
C PHE A 42 -21.50 -10.57 -22.64
N PRO A 43 -22.13 -10.82 -23.81
CA PRO A 43 -22.24 -12.15 -24.39
C PRO A 43 -20.89 -12.77 -24.82
N GLU A 44 -19.85 -11.96 -25.01
CA GLU A 44 -18.51 -12.47 -25.31
C GLU A 44 -17.73 -12.92 -24.06
N PHE A 45 -18.12 -12.47 -22.87
CA PHE A 45 -17.45 -12.80 -21.62
C PHE A 45 -18.09 -14.04 -21.00
N THR A 46 -17.62 -15.22 -21.42
CA THR A 46 -18.25 -16.51 -21.09
C THR A 46 -17.48 -17.33 -20.05
N ASP A 47 -16.21 -17.01 -19.81
CA ASP A 47 -15.35 -17.71 -18.86
C ASP A 47 -14.62 -16.69 -17.98
N PRO A 48 -14.81 -16.72 -16.65
CA PRO A 48 -14.16 -15.79 -15.73
C PRO A 48 -12.63 -15.86 -15.77
N LEU A 49 -12.06 -17.00 -16.17
CA LEU A 49 -10.60 -17.19 -16.24
C LEU A 49 -9.96 -16.46 -17.44
N GLN A 50 -10.77 -15.89 -18.34
CA GLN A 50 -10.27 -15.02 -19.40
C GLN A 50 -9.82 -13.64 -18.88
N ALA A 51 -10.21 -13.25 -17.67
CA ALA A 51 -9.87 -11.97 -17.07
C ALA A 51 -8.37 -11.91 -16.71
N GLU A 52 -7.66 -10.96 -17.31
CA GLU A 52 -6.24 -10.68 -17.03
C GLU A 52 -6.04 -9.33 -16.35
N SER A 53 -7.02 -8.43 -16.39
CA SER A 53 -6.99 -7.19 -15.59
C SER A 53 -8.38 -6.70 -15.24
N MET A 54 -8.45 -5.93 -14.15
CA MET A 54 -9.63 -5.18 -13.76
C MET A 54 -9.23 -3.77 -13.37
N GLN A 55 -10.00 -2.82 -13.87
CA GLN A 55 -9.91 -1.41 -13.51
C GLN A 55 -11.25 -0.96 -12.93
N VAL A 56 -11.19 -0.29 -11.78
CA VAL A 56 -12.34 0.37 -11.15
C VAL A 56 -12.05 1.86 -11.12
N THR A 57 -12.99 2.66 -11.63
CA THR A 57 -12.93 4.12 -11.63
C THR A 57 -14.17 4.65 -10.93
N ARG A 58 -13.99 5.47 -9.89
CA ARG A 58 -15.09 6.02 -9.10
C ARG A 58 -14.83 7.47 -8.73
N PHE A 59 -15.89 8.26 -8.63
CA PHE A 59 -15.80 9.60 -8.10
C PHE A 59 -15.85 9.57 -6.56
N ASP A 60 -14.86 10.19 -5.92
CA ASP A 60 -14.80 10.37 -4.47
C ASP A 60 -15.40 11.75 -4.16
N SER A 61 -16.68 11.78 -3.81
CA SER A 61 -17.42 13.02 -3.52
C SER A 61 -16.86 13.78 -2.33
N ASP A 62 -16.29 13.06 -1.36
CA ASP A 62 -15.68 13.65 -0.18
C ASP A 62 -14.41 14.44 -0.51
N ARG A 63 -13.70 14.02 -1.57
CA ARG A 63 -12.43 14.62 -2.02
C ARG A 63 -12.57 15.42 -3.32
N GLY A 64 -13.73 15.38 -3.96
CA GLY A 64 -13.98 16.06 -5.23
C GLY A 64 -13.11 15.54 -6.39
N GLN A 65 -12.66 14.28 -6.36
CA GLN A 65 -11.71 13.74 -7.32
C GLN A 65 -12.07 12.33 -7.79
N ILE A 66 -11.68 12.00 -9.02
CA ILE A 66 -11.81 10.62 -9.52
C ILE A 66 -10.64 9.78 -9.02
N ARG A 67 -10.97 8.61 -8.48
CA ARG A 67 -10.00 7.59 -8.07
C ARG A 67 -10.07 6.41 -9.01
N ARG A 68 -8.89 5.85 -9.26
CA ARG A 68 -8.71 4.65 -10.06
C ARG A 68 -7.99 3.60 -9.23
N PHE A 69 -8.48 2.38 -9.33
CA PHE A 69 -7.80 1.18 -8.87
C PHE A 69 -7.62 0.24 -10.07
N GLU A 70 -6.43 -0.31 -10.24
CA GLU A 70 -6.15 -1.24 -11.33
C GLU A 70 -5.27 -2.38 -10.85
N VAL A 71 -5.70 -3.60 -11.17
CA VAL A 71 -4.98 -4.84 -10.89
C VAL A 71 -4.88 -5.65 -12.18
N ALA A 72 -3.69 -6.16 -12.47
CA ALA A 72 -3.42 -6.87 -13.71
C ALA A 72 -2.46 -8.05 -13.48
N ASN A 73 -2.69 -9.13 -14.22
CA ASN A 73 -1.82 -10.29 -14.26
C ASN A 73 -0.66 -10.01 -15.22
N THR A 74 0.55 -10.30 -14.76
CA THR A 74 1.79 -10.08 -15.51
C THR A 74 2.62 -11.35 -15.54
N LYS A 75 3.78 -11.30 -16.19
CA LYS A 75 4.75 -12.41 -16.13
C LYS A 75 5.24 -12.69 -14.71
N GLU A 76 5.20 -11.70 -13.83
CA GLU A 76 5.62 -11.78 -12.42
C GLU A 76 4.43 -12.09 -11.48
N GLY A 77 3.27 -12.43 -12.05
CA GLY A 77 2.02 -12.63 -11.31
C GLY A 77 1.15 -11.37 -11.25
N TRP A 78 0.16 -11.40 -10.37
CA TRP A 78 -0.78 -10.29 -10.19
C TRP A 78 -0.11 -9.08 -9.54
N GLN A 79 -0.39 -7.89 -10.04
CA GLN A 79 0.14 -6.63 -9.54
C GLN A 79 -0.93 -5.53 -9.50
N ILE A 80 -0.86 -4.67 -8.49
CA ILE A 80 -1.69 -3.46 -8.39
C ILE A 80 -0.99 -2.33 -9.13
N LYS A 81 -1.41 -2.07 -10.38
CA LYS A 81 -0.79 -1.09 -11.28
C LYS A 81 -0.88 0.33 -10.75
N THR A 82 -1.99 0.70 -10.13
CA THR A 82 -2.18 2.02 -9.49
C THR A 82 -1.34 2.23 -8.23
N LYS A 83 -0.65 1.19 -7.73
CA LYS A 83 0.25 1.26 -6.57
C LYS A 83 1.70 0.93 -6.97
N GLY A 84 2.10 1.38 -8.17
CA GLY A 84 3.47 1.21 -8.66
C GLY A 84 3.85 -0.24 -9.01
N GLY A 85 2.86 -1.14 -9.15
CA GLY A 85 3.09 -2.56 -9.46
C GLY A 85 3.27 -3.45 -8.22
N TYR A 86 2.74 -3.07 -7.06
CA TYR A 86 2.83 -3.89 -5.84
C TYR A 86 2.27 -5.31 -6.07
N PRO A 87 2.99 -6.38 -5.67
CA PRO A 87 2.52 -7.75 -5.82
C PRO A 87 1.17 -8.00 -5.14
N ALA A 88 0.25 -8.66 -5.84
CA ALA A 88 -1.11 -8.90 -5.39
C ALA A 88 -1.40 -10.39 -5.26
N ASN A 89 -2.25 -10.75 -4.30
CA ASN A 89 -2.90 -12.06 -4.22
C ASN A 89 -4.32 -11.96 -4.79
N ALA A 90 -4.41 -11.67 -6.09
CA ALA A 90 -5.66 -11.25 -6.72
C ALA A 90 -6.51 -12.40 -7.28
N THR A 91 -5.98 -13.62 -7.41
CA THR A 91 -6.62 -14.72 -8.17
C THR A 91 -8.05 -15.00 -7.72
N GLN A 92 -8.29 -15.17 -6.41
CA GLN A 92 -9.62 -15.44 -5.87
C GLN A 92 -10.56 -14.25 -6.05
N HIS A 93 -10.10 -13.03 -5.74
CA HIS A 93 -10.91 -11.82 -5.83
C HIS A 93 -11.28 -11.50 -7.28
N MET A 94 -10.32 -11.59 -8.20
CA MET A 94 -10.54 -11.41 -9.63
C MET A 94 -11.53 -12.43 -10.17
N THR A 95 -11.40 -13.70 -9.79
CA THR A 95 -12.34 -14.76 -10.22
C THR A 95 -13.76 -14.45 -9.74
N LYS A 96 -13.93 -13.96 -8.50
CA LYS A 96 -15.24 -13.55 -7.96
C LYS A 96 -15.81 -12.37 -8.74
N ALA A 97 -15.02 -11.34 -9.00
CA ALA A 97 -15.42 -10.17 -9.77
C ALA A 97 -15.81 -10.53 -11.22
N ALA A 98 -14.97 -11.31 -11.90
CA ALA A 98 -15.21 -11.80 -13.26
C ALA A 98 -16.52 -12.62 -13.34
N ASN A 99 -16.73 -13.55 -12.42
CA ASN A 99 -17.96 -14.37 -12.36
C ASN A 99 -19.23 -13.52 -12.24
N SER A 100 -19.18 -12.39 -11.54
CA SER A 100 -20.34 -11.50 -11.39
C SER A 100 -20.76 -10.82 -12.70
N LEU A 101 -19.89 -10.80 -13.72
CA LEU A 101 -20.16 -10.17 -15.02
C LEU A 101 -20.42 -11.16 -16.15
N VAL A 102 -19.93 -12.41 -16.06
CA VAL A 102 -20.07 -13.45 -17.11
C VAL A 102 -21.54 -13.80 -17.41
N ASP A 103 -22.38 -13.98 -16.39
CA ASP A 103 -23.83 -14.26 -16.54
C ASP A 103 -24.69 -13.10 -16.03
N LEU A 104 -24.19 -11.86 -16.15
CA LEU A 104 -24.94 -10.69 -15.73
C LEU A 104 -26.12 -10.45 -16.68
N LYS A 105 -27.30 -10.90 -16.27
CA LYS A 105 -28.53 -10.80 -17.07
C LYS A 105 -29.23 -9.47 -16.88
N VAL A 106 -29.72 -8.91 -17.98
CA VAL A 106 -30.64 -7.77 -17.97
C VAL A 106 -32.00 -8.23 -17.44
N LEU A 107 -32.43 -7.72 -16.28
CA LEU A 107 -33.75 -8.05 -15.74
C LEU A 107 -34.83 -7.12 -16.31
N ARG A 108 -34.47 -5.86 -16.53
CA ARG A 108 -35.37 -4.83 -17.06
C ARG A 108 -34.57 -3.73 -17.75
N ILE A 109 -35.16 -3.15 -18.80
CA ILE A 109 -34.73 -1.87 -19.34
C ILE A 109 -35.52 -0.77 -18.65
N VAL A 110 -34.82 0.18 -18.05
CA VAL A 110 -35.40 1.21 -17.20
C VAL A 110 -35.67 2.48 -18.01
N SER A 111 -34.69 2.91 -18.79
CA SER A 111 -34.76 4.12 -19.62
C SER A 111 -33.68 4.10 -20.69
N ASP A 112 -33.84 4.91 -21.73
CA ASP A 112 -32.83 5.22 -22.74
C ASP A 112 -32.58 6.74 -22.86
N LEU A 113 -33.12 7.53 -21.93
CA LEU A 113 -32.99 8.98 -21.93
C LEU A 113 -31.69 9.41 -21.23
N PRO A 114 -30.76 10.11 -21.91
CA PRO A 114 -29.51 10.56 -21.31
C PRO A 114 -29.71 11.43 -20.07
N GLY A 115 -30.77 12.27 -20.07
CA GLY A 115 -31.08 13.16 -18.95
C GLY A 115 -31.47 12.45 -17.65
N GLN A 116 -31.76 11.13 -17.68
CA GLN A 116 -32.09 10.36 -16.48
C GLN A 116 -30.88 9.62 -15.88
N GLN A 117 -29.70 9.67 -16.52
CA GLN A 117 -28.53 8.94 -16.04
C GLN A 117 -28.09 9.38 -14.62
N ALA A 118 -28.19 10.68 -14.30
CA ALA A 118 -27.89 11.20 -12.97
C ALA A 118 -28.87 10.68 -11.90
N GLU A 119 -30.15 10.59 -12.21
CA GLU A 119 -31.18 10.07 -11.29
C GLU A 119 -30.92 8.61 -10.88
N TYR A 120 -30.43 7.79 -11.81
CA TYR A 120 -30.11 6.39 -11.57
C TYR A 120 -28.66 6.15 -11.13
N GLY A 121 -27.85 7.21 -11.00
CA GLY A 121 -26.46 7.08 -10.57
C GLY A 121 -25.52 6.48 -11.62
N VAL A 122 -25.86 6.51 -12.91
CA VAL A 122 -25.09 5.85 -13.99
C VAL A 122 -24.34 6.83 -14.90
N VAL A 123 -24.08 8.04 -14.41
CA VAL A 123 -23.19 9.00 -15.10
C VAL A 123 -21.77 8.44 -15.11
N GLU A 124 -21.09 8.53 -16.24
CA GLU A 124 -19.76 7.93 -16.43
C GLU A 124 -18.68 8.71 -15.67
N PRO A 125 -17.88 8.07 -14.80
CA PRO A 125 -16.82 8.74 -14.04
C PRO A 125 -15.63 9.14 -14.94
N ASN A 126 -15.73 10.31 -15.59
CA ASN A 126 -14.70 10.84 -16.49
C ASN A 126 -14.03 12.10 -15.91
N ALA A 127 -12.70 12.04 -15.72
CA ALA A 127 -11.93 13.10 -15.03
C ALA A 127 -11.88 14.43 -15.80
N ASN A 128 -12.12 14.39 -17.11
CA ASN A 128 -12.11 15.58 -17.97
C ASN A 128 -13.49 16.23 -18.11
N ALA A 129 -14.55 15.54 -17.68
CA ALA A 129 -15.93 15.95 -17.89
C ALA A 129 -16.73 16.13 -16.58
N ILE A 130 -16.19 15.64 -15.46
CA ILE A 130 -16.83 15.70 -14.15
C ILE A 130 -16.19 16.76 -13.26
N SER A 131 -17.05 17.53 -12.61
CA SER A 131 -16.79 18.47 -11.55
C SER A 131 -17.30 17.94 -10.21
N ALA A 132 -16.88 18.55 -9.10
CA ALA A 132 -17.35 18.16 -7.78
C ALA A 132 -18.85 18.43 -7.51
N ALA A 133 -19.53 19.13 -8.42
CA ALA A 133 -20.95 19.43 -8.34
C ALA A 133 -21.82 18.41 -9.10
N ASP A 134 -21.21 17.48 -9.84
CA ASP A 134 -21.97 16.51 -10.62
C ASP A 134 -22.52 15.39 -9.71
N GLU A 135 -23.84 15.25 -9.74
CA GLU A 135 -24.58 14.24 -8.99
C GLU A 135 -24.78 12.97 -9.84
N GLY A 136 -24.98 11.83 -9.17
CA GLY A 136 -25.30 10.58 -9.86
C GLY A 136 -24.16 9.96 -10.66
N VAL A 137 -22.91 10.24 -10.29
CA VAL A 137 -21.73 9.60 -10.87
C VAL A 137 -21.62 8.15 -10.40
N GLY A 138 -21.59 7.22 -11.35
CA GLY A 138 -21.49 5.80 -11.08
C GLY A 138 -20.05 5.30 -10.91
N GLN A 139 -19.92 4.06 -10.46
CA GLN A 139 -18.66 3.32 -10.43
C GLN A 139 -18.47 2.58 -11.74
N MET A 140 -17.42 2.90 -12.49
CA MET A 140 -17.08 2.20 -13.73
C MET A 140 -16.13 1.05 -13.44
N VAL A 141 -16.49 -0.14 -13.91
CA VAL A 141 -15.70 -1.37 -13.85
C VAL A 141 -15.38 -1.82 -15.26
N THR A 142 -14.11 -2.00 -15.56
CA THR A 142 -13.62 -2.57 -16.82
C THR A 142 -12.82 -3.84 -16.53
N ILE A 143 -13.15 -4.93 -17.23
CA ILE A 143 -12.36 -6.17 -17.21
C ILE A 143 -11.83 -6.41 -18.62
N ASN A 144 -10.51 -6.59 -18.72
CA ASN A 144 -9.85 -6.97 -19.96
C ASN A 144 -9.29 -8.39 -19.82
N GLY A 145 -9.22 -9.10 -20.94
CA GLY A 145 -8.50 -10.34 -21.08
C GLY A 145 -7.20 -10.17 -21.86
N LYS A 146 -6.76 -11.26 -22.47
CA LYS A 146 -5.54 -11.32 -23.29
C LYS A 146 -5.46 -10.20 -24.31
N SER A 147 -4.25 -9.64 -24.45
CA SER A 147 -3.95 -8.58 -25.41
C SER A 147 -4.88 -7.36 -25.26
N ASP A 148 -5.23 -7.02 -24.01
CA ASP A 148 -6.11 -5.92 -23.65
C ASP A 148 -7.50 -5.99 -24.31
N LYS A 149 -7.97 -7.20 -24.68
CA LYS A 149 -9.33 -7.39 -25.18
C LYS A 149 -10.33 -7.04 -24.08
N LYS A 150 -11.11 -5.98 -24.28
CA LYS A 150 -12.19 -5.58 -23.37
C LYS A 150 -13.29 -6.64 -23.32
N LEU A 151 -13.42 -7.33 -22.20
CA LEU A 151 -14.41 -8.38 -21.97
C LEU A 151 -15.71 -7.80 -21.38
N ALA A 152 -15.58 -6.87 -20.44
CA ALA A 152 -16.70 -6.17 -19.83
C ALA A 152 -16.35 -4.71 -19.54
N ASN A 153 -17.34 -3.82 -19.66
CA ASN A 153 -17.24 -2.43 -19.27
C ASN A 153 -18.61 -1.93 -18.81
N LEU A 154 -18.73 -1.65 -17.51
CA LEU A 154 -20.01 -1.44 -16.84
C LEU A 154 -19.92 -0.23 -15.92
N ILE A 155 -20.87 0.69 -16.02
CA ILE A 155 -21.10 1.73 -15.01
C ILE A 155 -22.19 1.22 -14.08
N ILE A 156 -21.84 1.09 -12.81
CA ILE A 156 -22.72 0.65 -11.73
C ILE A 156 -23.21 1.90 -11.01
N GLY A 157 -24.53 2.05 -10.94
CA GLY A 157 -25.20 3.15 -10.27
C GLY A 157 -25.88 2.75 -8.98
N ALA A 158 -26.94 3.48 -8.65
CA ALA A 158 -27.67 3.31 -7.40
C ALA A 158 -28.26 1.90 -7.28
N ALA A 159 -28.40 1.43 -6.04
CA ALA A 159 -29.21 0.27 -5.74
C ALA A 159 -30.69 0.60 -5.97
N ASP A 160 -31.49 -0.41 -6.30
CA ASP A 160 -32.93 -0.27 -6.34
C ASP A 160 -33.51 0.03 -4.94
N LYS A 161 -34.58 0.82 -4.91
CA LYS A 161 -35.18 1.27 -3.65
C LYS A 161 -35.94 0.14 -2.93
N GLU A 162 -36.42 -0.85 -3.66
CA GLU A 162 -37.21 -1.97 -3.11
C GLU A 162 -36.34 -3.21 -2.86
N ASP A 163 -35.38 -3.49 -3.75
CA ASP A 163 -34.44 -4.61 -3.63
C ASP A 163 -32.98 -4.15 -3.74
N PRO A 164 -32.25 -4.00 -2.61
CA PRO A 164 -30.85 -3.60 -2.62
C PRO A 164 -29.88 -4.56 -3.33
N GLN A 165 -30.33 -5.77 -3.71
CA GLN A 165 -29.53 -6.69 -4.54
C GLN A 165 -29.59 -6.34 -6.03
N LEU A 166 -30.51 -5.45 -6.41
CA LEU A 166 -30.65 -4.95 -7.77
C LEU A 166 -29.95 -3.59 -7.87
N HIS A 167 -29.23 -3.40 -8.97
CA HIS A 167 -28.52 -2.17 -9.26
C HIS A 167 -28.87 -1.67 -10.65
N TYR A 168 -28.99 -0.35 -10.77
CA TYR A 168 -29.05 0.33 -12.06
C TYR A 168 -27.66 0.31 -12.69
N VAL A 169 -27.57 -0.05 -13.95
CA VAL A 169 -26.29 -0.13 -14.67
C VAL A 169 -26.41 0.42 -16.08
N ARG A 170 -25.27 0.85 -16.64
CA ARG A 170 -25.16 1.34 -18.01
C ARG A 170 -23.86 0.85 -18.65
N VAL A 171 -23.92 0.52 -19.93
CA VAL A 171 -22.72 0.23 -20.73
C VAL A 171 -22.20 1.56 -21.30
N PRO A 172 -20.92 1.94 -21.10
CA PRO A 172 -20.36 3.15 -21.68
C PRO A 172 -20.58 3.24 -23.19
N GLY A 173 -20.92 4.44 -23.67
CA GLY A 173 -21.29 4.68 -25.08
C GLY A 173 -22.72 4.28 -25.45
N ARG A 174 -23.51 3.71 -24.53
CA ARG A 174 -24.95 3.51 -24.69
C ARG A 174 -25.71 4.39 -23.70
N ASP A 175 -26.86 4.92 -24.11
CA ASP A 175 -27.72 5.73 -23.24
C ASP A 175 -28.66 4.88 -22.39
N ARG A 176 -28.87 3.62 -22.77
CA ARG A 176 -29.79 2.69 -22.12
C ARG A 176 -29.32 2.30 -20.72
N ILE A 177 -30.24 2.41 -19.77
CA ILE A 177 -30.12 2.07 -18.36
C ILE A 177 -30.84 0.75 -18.12
N TYR A 178 -30.16 -0.19 -17.48
CA TYR A 178 -30.66 -1.52 -17.17
C TYR A 178 -30.77 -1.70 -15.66
N LEU A 179 -31.67 -2.59 -15.25
CA LEU A 179 -31.72 -3.12 -13.89
C LEU A 179 -31.18 -4.56 -13.92
N VAL A 180 -30.19 -4.84 -13.08
CA VAL A 180 -29.53 -6.15 -12.99
C VAL A 180 -29.40 -6.58 -11.53
N ARG A 181 -29.22 -7.88 -11.27
CA ARG A 181 -28.80 -8.37 -9.96
C ARG A 181 -27.28 -8.41 -9.90
N LEU A 182 -26.68 -7.62 -9.03
CA LEU A 182 -25.23 -7.46 -8.92
C LEU A 182 -24.84 -7.10 -7.50
N ASP A 183 -23.81 -7.75 -6.97
CA ASP A 183 -23.16 -7.34 -5.72
C ASP A 183 -21.95 -6.46 -6.08
N PRO A 184 -22.00 -5.13 -5.87
CA PRO A 184 -20.89 -4.24 -6.24
C PRO A 184 -19.66 -4.39 -5.34
N THR A 185 -19.79 -5.04 -4.17
CA THR A 185 -18.69 -5.18 -3.19
C THR A 185 -17.56 -6.08 -3.70
N VAL A 186 -17.82 -6.89 -4.72
CA VAL A 186 -16.80 -7.73 -5.40
C VAL A 186 -15.82 -6.91 -6.25
N PHE A 187 -16.09 -5.62 -6.45
CA PHE A 187 -15.22 -4.69 -7.19
C PHE A 187 -14.53 -3.73 -6.23
N SER A 188 -13.96 -4.26 -5.15
CA SER A 188 -13.32 -3.46 -4.11
C SER A 188 -12.12 -2.68 -4.66
N THR A 189 -12.00 -1.41 -4.25
CA THR A 189 -10.82 -0.58 -4.49
C THR A 189 -9.86 -0.55 -3.31
N GLU A 190 -10.21 -1.22 -2.21
CA GLU A 190 -9.42 -1.26 -0.99
C GLU A 190 -8.16 -2.08 -1.24
N PHE A 191 -6.99 -1.45 -1.06
CA PHE A 191 -5.70 -2.10 -1.27
C PHE A 191 -5.58 -3.45 -0.53
N SER A 192 -6.04 -3.50 0.72
CA SER A 192 -5.95 -4.67 1.58
C SER A 192 -6.74 -5.89 1.10
N ASP A 193 -7.72 -5.72 0.22
CA ASP A 193 -8.54 -6.83 -0.31
C ASP A 193 -7.84 -7.62 -1.43
N TRP A 194 -6.71 -7.09 -1.92
CA TRP A 194 -5.97 -7.62 -3.06
C TRP A 194 -4.60 -8.18 -2.70
N ILE A 195 -4.20 -8.13 -1.43
CA ILE A 195 -2.84 -8.45 -0.96
C ILE A 195 -2.88 -9.40 0.24
N ASP A 196 -1.73 -10.02 0.51
CA ASP A 196 -1.51 -10.72 1.78
C ASP A 196 -1.34 -9.69 2.91
N LYS A 197 -2.19 -9.81 3.94
CA LYS A 197 -2.28 -8.83 5.03
C LYS A 197 -1.18 -9.01 6.07
N ASP A 198 -0.57 -10.19 6.14
CA ASP A 198 0.61 -10.42 7.00
C ASP A 198 1.83 -9.75 6.35
N LEU A 199 2.18 -8.59 6.88
CA LEU A 199 3.30 -7.81 6.40
C LEU A 199 4.64 -8.48 6.71
N LEU A 200 4.82 -8.93 7.95
CA LEU A 200 6.13 -9.30 8.50
C LEU A 200 6.53 -10.74 8.16
N GLN A 201 5.54 -11.60 7.86
CA GLN A 201 5.76 -13.04 7.68
C GLN A 201 6.52 -13.64 8.86
N LEU A 202 6.17 -13.13 10.05
CA LEU A 202 6.80 -13.45 11.32
C LEU A 202 5.81 -14.23 12.16
N ASN A 203 6.24 -15.37 12.66
CA ASN A 203 5.50 -16.12 13.64
C ASN A 203 5.78 -15.53 15.05
N PRO A 204 4.77 -15.05 15.78
CA PRO A 204 4.92 -14.50 17.14
C PRO A 204 5.62 -15.45 18.12
N PHE A 205 5.49 -16.77 17.94
CA PHE A 205 6.12 -17.76 18.82
C PHE A 205 7.65 -17.84 18.65
N ASP A 206 8.17 -17.36 17.54
CA ASP A 206 9.61 -17.35 17.28
C ASP A 206 10.29 -16.12 17.91
N VAL A 207 9.55 -15.19 18.50
CA VAL A 207 10.10 -13.98 19.14
C VAL A 207 10.88 -14.35 20.42
N THR A 208 12.15 -13.97 20.45
CA THR A 208 13.06 -14.17 21.59
C THR A 208 13.36 -12.87 22.34
N SER A 209 13.26 -11.72 21.66
CA SER A 209 13.59 -10.42 22.24
C SER A 209 12.75 -9.31 21.60
N LEU A 210 12.36 -8.34 22.41
CA LEU A 210 11.76 -7.08 21.98
C LEU A 210 12.56 -5.94 22.59
N ARG A 211 12.94 -4.97 21.76
CA ARG A 211 13.56 -3.72 22.20
C ARG A 211 12.71 -2.53 21.73
N PHE A 212 12.20 -1.79 22.70
CA PHE A 212 11.33 -0.63 22.50
C PHE A 212 12.17 0.63 22.60
N ARG A 213 12.28 1.38 21.51
CA ARG A 213 12.99 2.65 21.46
C ARG A 213 11.99 3.77 21.22
N ASN A 214 11.54 4.38 22.31
CA ASN A 214 10.57 5.46 22.27
C ASN A 214 11.31 6.79 22.24
N TYR A 215 11.05 7.55 21.20
CA TYR A 215 11.54 8.90 21.03
C TYR A 215 10.59 9.67 20.12
N THR A 216 10.61 10.98 20.26
CA THR A 216 9.93 11.88 19.31
C THR A 216 10.97 12.74 18.63
N THR A 217 10.78 13.04 17.35
CA THR A 217 11.65 13.98 16.65
C THR A 217 11.00 15.36 16.53
N GLN A 218 11.83 16.39 16.57
CA GLN A 218 11.44 17.77 16.33
C GLN A 218 12.34 18.34 15.25
N ALA A 219 11.75 18.79 14.15
CA ALA A 219 12.45 19.47 13.08
C ALA A 219 12.26 20.99 13.23
N ALA A 220 13.34 21.72 13.51
CA ALA A 220 13.32 23.18 13.56
C ALA A 220 14.59 23.73 12.92
N ASN A 221 14.46 24.81 12.13
CA ASN A 221 15.60 25.49 11.48
C ASN A 221 16.54 24.56 10.72
N ASN A 222 15.98 23.59 9.98
CA ASN A 222 16.74 22.59 9.21
C ASN A 222 17.63 21.66 10.07
N ARG A 223 17.33 21.53 11.37
CA ARG A 223 17.98 20.58 12.28
C ARG A 223 16.93 19.63 12.86
N LEU A 224 17.23 18.34 12.83
CA LEU A 224 16.48 17.31 13.52
C LEU A 224 17.01 17.18 14.94
N THR A 225 16.13 17.31 15.93
CA THR A 225 16.42 17.01 17.33
C THR A 225 15.61 15.78 17.72
N VAL A 226 16.25 14.78 18.29
CA VAL A 226 15.58 13.59 18.82
C VAL A 226 15.49 13.72 20.33
N LEU A 227 14.29 13.52 20.87
CA LEU A 227 14.01 13.53 22.31
C LEU A 227 13.70 12.08 22.74
N PRO A 228 14.70 11.32 23.19
CA PRO A 228 14.50 9.96 23.67
C PRO A 228 13.74 9.96 24.98
N GLN A 229 12.81 9.01 25.11
CA GLN A 229 11.94 8.84 26.27
C GLN A 229 12.26 7.53 27.00
N MET A 230 12.48 6.46 26.23
CA MET A 230 12.75 5.13 26.78
C MET A 230 13.52 4.28 25.76
N ASP A 231 14.50 3.52 26.23
CA ASP A 231 15.08 2.37 25.51
C ASP A 231 15.05 1.17 26.45
N ALA A 232 14.17 0.21 26.17
CA ALA A 232 13.95 -0.96 27.02
C ALA A 232 14.07 -2.24 26.20
N THR A 233 14.89 -3.18 26.67
CA THR A 233 15.02 -4.52 26.05
C THR A 233 14.47 -5.58 27.00
N VAL A 234 13.54 -6.39 26.49
CA VAL A 234 12.98 -7.54 27.17
C VAL A 234 13.24 -8.82 26.38
N ALA A 235 13.56 -9.91 27.06
CA ALA A 235 13.73 -11.22 26.45
C ALA A 235 12.62 -12.17 26.89
N PHE A 236 12.16 -12.99 25.95
CA PHE A 236 11.22 -14.08 26.19
C PHE A 236 11.96 -15.41 26.23
N ASN A 237 11.72 -16.19 27.29
CA ASN A 237 12.21 -17.57 27.37
C ASN A 237 11.06 -18.54 27.06
N ALA A 238 11.13 -19.20 25.91
CA ALA A 238 10.08 -20.12 25.47
C ALA A 238 9.90 -21.34 26.41
N GLU A 239 10.99 -21.89 26.96
CA GLU A 239 10.93 -23.08 27.83
C GLU A 239 10.19 -22.82 29.14
N ARG A 240 10.38 -21.63 29.70
CA ARG A 240 9.76 -21.21 30.97
C ARG A 240 8.50 -20.39 30.77
N SER A 241 8.24 -19.95 29.54
CA SER A 241 7.17 -19.01 29.20
C SER A 241 7.21 -17.74 30.05
N ASP A 242 8.41 -17.19 30.29
CA ASP A 242 8.61 -15.98 31.11
C ASP A 242 9.32 -14.86 30.34
N TRP A 243 8.90 -13.62 30.62
CA TRP A 243 9.56 -12.40 30.16
C TRP A 243 10.56 -11.89 31.20
N ARG A 244 11.69 -11.35 30.75
CA ARG A 244 12.69 -10.69 31.61
C ARG A 244 13.10 -9.36 31.03
N LEU A 245 13.19 -8.35 31.89
CA LEU A 245 13.79 -7.06 31.55
C LEU A 245 15.31 -7.20 31.57
N LEU A 246 15.95 -6.98 30.41
CA LEU A 246 17.40 -7.04 30.27
C LEU A 246 18.06 -5.67 30.48
N SER A 247 17.42 -4.61 29.97
CA SER A 247 17.92 -3.25 30.10
C SER A 247 16.76 -2.26 30.07
N LEU A 248 16.93 -1.15 30.80
CA LEU A 248 16.05 0.01 30.76
C LEU A 248 16.90 1.28 30.84
N GLN A 249 16.67 2.19 29.91
CA GLN A 249 17.20 3.54 29.95
C GLN A 249 16.06 4.53 29.74
N GLU A 250 16.15 5.67 30.43
CA GLU A 250 15.16 6.74 30.40
C GLU A 250 15.84 8.08 30.14
N THR A 251 15.06 9.08 29.74
CA THR A 251 15.55 10.45 29.51
C THR A 251 16.39 10.94 30.69
N ALA A 252 17.60 11.43 30.41
CA ALA A 252 18.46 11.96 31.45
C ALA A 252 17.81 13.22 32.08
N PRO A 253 17.78 13.35 33.42
CA PRO A 253 17.15 14.50 34.08
C PRO A 253 17.75 15.86 33.70
N ASN A 254 19.03 15.87 33.31
CA ASN A 254 19.80 17.08 33.01
C ASN A 254 19.92 17.38 31.51
N ASP A 255 19.64 16.39 30.65
CA ASP A 255 19.77 16.52 29.19
C ASP A 255 18.67 15.70 28.50
N PRO A 256 17.61 16.35 27.97
CA PRO A 256 16.49 15.65 27.35
C PRO A 256 16.86 14.97 26.02
N THR A 257 18.09 15.13 25.54
CA THR A 257 18.60 14.47 24.32
C THR A 257 19.39 13.20 24.61
N GLN A 258 19.61 12.86 25.89
CA GLN A 258 20.36 11.68 26.30
C GLN A 258 19.52 10.70 27.11
N LEU A 259 20.02 9.46 27.18
CA LEU A 259 19.45 8.38 27.98
C LEU A 259 20.42 8.02 29.11
N THR A 260 19.87 7.66 30.26
CA THR A 260 20.62 7.12 31.41
C THR A 260 19.97 5.83 31.89
N ALA A 261 20.77 4.91 32.42
CA ALA A 261 20.28 3.64 32.97
C ALA A 261 19.24 3.89 34.07
N ALA A 262 18.17 3.09 34.05
CA ALA A 262 17.07 3.14 34.99
C ALA A 262 16.60 1.73 35.36
N GLU A 263 15.81 1.63 36.43
CA GLU A 263 15.21 0.38 36.89
C GLU A 263 13.70 0.58 37.07
N LEU A 264 12.95 -0.52 37.02
CA LEU A 264 11.53 -0.47 37.41
C LEU A 264 11.42 -0.09 38.90
N PRO A 265 10.41 0.73 39.28
CA PRO A 265 10.15 1.00 40.69
C PRO A 265 9.97 -0.30 41.48
N ALA A 266 10.43 -0.34 42.74
CA ALA A 266 10.30 -1.53 43.59
C ALA A 266 8.84 -1.94 43.88
N SER A 267 7.88 -1.05 43.64
CA SER A 267 6.43 -1.31 43.73
C SER A 267 5.87 -2.06 42.51
N ASP A 268 6.64 -2.14 41.43
CA ASP A 268 6.19 -2.57 40.12
C ASP A 268 6.89 -3.87 39.72
N LYS A 269 6.19 -4.66 38.92
CA LYS A 269 6.74 -5.82 38.19
C LYS A 269 6.57 -5.59 36.69
N LEU A 270 7.32 -6.32 35.89
CA LEU A 270 7.18 -6.29 34.43
C LEU A 270 5.74 -6.62 34.03
N ASN A 271 5.19 -5.85 33.09
CA ASN A 271 3.83 -6.05 32.60
C ASN A 271 3.78 -7.17 31.54
N VAL A 272 3.78 -8.41 32.02
CA VAL A 272 3.76 -9.63 31.18
C VAL A 272 2.56 -9.65 30.23
N GLU A 273 1.36 -9.31 30.72
CA GLU A 273 0.15 -9.31 29.90
C GLU A 273 0.29 -8.38 28.70
N LYS A 274 0.85 -7.18 28.89
CA LYS A 274 1.07 -6.24 27.80
C LYS A 274 2.13 -6.71 26.81
N LEU A 275 3.20 -7.35 27.29
CA LEU A 275 4.24 -7.90 26.41
C LEU A 275 3.72 -9.07 25.56
N ASP A 276 2.87 -9.94 26.13
CA ASP A 276 2.22 -11.00 25.37
C ASP A 276 1.22 -10.44 24.35
N GLU A 277 0.44 -9.42 24.72
CA GLU A 277 -0.44 -8.70 23.78
C GLU A 277 0.38 -8.15 22.59
N ILE A 278 1.47 -7.43 22.87
CA ILE A 278 2.36 -6.88 21.84
C ILE A 278 2.90 -7.99 20.94
N ARG A 279 3.46 -9.06 21.52
CA ARG A 279 4.02 -10.18 20.76
C ARG A 279 2.99 -10.77 19.81
N ASN A 280 1.78 -11.04 20.30
CA ASN A 280 0.70 -11.62 19.51
C ASN A 280 0.21 -10.66 18.41
N SER A 281 0.19 -9.35 18.67
CA SER A 281 -0.22 -8.34 17.70
C SER A 281 0.79 -8.06 16.59
N LEU A 282 1.99 -8.67 16.61
CA LEU A 282 2.98 -8.50 15.53
C LEU A 282 2.50 -9.05 14.19
N ASP A 283 1.72 -10.14 14.21
CA ASP A 283 1.14 -10.78 13.01
C ASP A 283 -0.16 -10.07 12.56
N ASP A 284 -0.76 -9.25 13.43
CA ASP A 284 -1.98 -8.49 13.15
C ASP A 284 -1.71 -7.14 12.43
N LEU A 285 -0.46 -6.88 12.03
CA LEU A 285 -0.07 -5.59 11.47
C LEU A 285 -0.60 -5.42 10.04
N THR A 286 -1.77 -4.80 9.90
CA THR A 286 -2.45 -4.72 8.60
C THR A 286 -1.95 -3.57 7.71
N ILE A 287 -1.57 -3.92 6.49
CA ILE A 287 -1.21 -2.95 5.44
C ILE A 287 -2.49 -2.39 4.82
N VAL A 288 -2.61 -1.06 4.80
CA VAL A 288 -3.72 -0.34 4.17
C VAL A 288 -3.31 0.41 2.92
N ASP A 289 -2.03 0.74 2.77
CA ASP A 289 -1.49 1.32 1.54
C ASP A 289 0.02 1.08 1.41
N VAL A 290 0.57 1.35 0.22
CA VAL A 290 2.00 1.29 -0.07
C VAL A 290 2.41 2.40 -1.03
N TYR A 291 3.64 2.86 -0.88
CA TYR A 291 4.27 3.82 -1.78
C TYR A 291 5.62 3.29 -2.24
N ARG A 292 5.87 3.34 -3.55
CA ARG A 292 7.15 2.87 -4.10
C ARG A 292 8.27 3.84 -3.68
N LYS A 293 9.37 3.28 -3.19
CA LYS A 293 10.60 4.03 -2.94
C LYS A 293 11.26 4.41 -4.28
N PRO A 294 12.06 5.51 -4.30
CA PRO A 294 12.97 5.75 -5.41
C PRO A 294 13.84 4.53 -5.69
N GLU A 295 14.12 4.26 -6.97
CA GLU A 295 14.82 3.04 -7.40
C GLU A 295 16.23 2.94 -6.80
N GLN A 296 16.97 4.05 -6.76
CA GLN A 296 18.31 4.11 -6.17
C GLN A 296 18.29 3.77 -4.67
N LEU A 297 17.37 4.38 -3.90
CA LEU A 297 17.17 4.05 -2.50
C LEU A 297 16.83 2.57 -2.31
N ALA A 298 15.93 2.02 -3.12
CA ALA A 298 15.55 0.61 -3.02
C ALA A 298 16.74 -0.33 -3.29
N GLU A 299 17.57 -0.04 -4.29
CA GLU A 299 18.78 -0.80 -4.58
C GLU A 299 19.81 -0.75 -3.46
N ALA A 300 20.06 0.43 -2.88
CA ALA A 300 20.97 0.61 -1.75
C ALA A 300 20.51 -0.25 -0.54
N LEU A 301 19.20 -0.23 -0.26
CA LEU A 301 18.61 -1.04 0.80
C LEU A 301 18.73 -2.55 0.54
N LYS A 302 18.56 -3.00 -0.71
CA LYS A 302 18.75 -4.43 -1.09
C LYS A 302 20.18 -4.90 -0.85
N LYS A 303 21.16 -4.02 -1.01
CA LYS A 303 22.59 -4.31 -0.76
C LYS A 303 22.97 -4.22 0.72
N GLY A 304 22.04 -3.80 1.60
CA GLY A 304 22.32 -3.57 3.01
C GLY A 304 23.21 -2.35 3.26
N GLU A 305 23.22 -1.39 2.33
CA GLU A 305 24.01 -0.17 2.47
C GLU A 305 23.43 0.72 3.59
N GLY A 306 24.32 1.28 4.42
CA GLY A 306 23.94 2.18 5.50
C GLY A 306 23.56 3.57 4.98
N VAL A 307 22.96 4.40 5.86
CA VAL A 307 22.48 5.74 5.50
C VAL A 307 23.55 6.65 4.88
N LYS A 308 24.84 6.42 5.19
CA LYS A 308 25.95 7.19 4.62
C LYS A 308 26.09 7.03 3.11
N GLU A 309 25.63 5.91 2.56
CA GLU A 309 25.71 5.59 1.13
C GLU A 309 24.45 6.06 0.36
N PHE A 310 23.42 6.55 1.06
CA PHE A 310 22.20 7.03 0.41
C PHE A 310 22.48 8.33 -0.35
N ASN A 311 21.93 8.43 -1.56
CA ASN A 311 22.05 9.63 -2.37
C ASN A 311 21.29 10.80 -1.72
N GLN A 312 21.80 12.02 -1.85
CA GLN A 312 21.13 13.23 -1.35
C GLN A 312 19.75 13.44 -2.02
N GLU A 313 19.56 12.91 -3.24
CA GLU A 313 18.29 12.97 -3.97
C GLU A 313 17.19 12.08 -3.36
N ASP A 314 17.55 11.05 -2.58
CA ASP A 314 16.60 10.13 -1.94
C ASP A 314 16.07 10.66 -0.60
N LEU A 315 16.83 11.55 0.06
CA LEU A 315 16.52 12.08 1.38
C LEU A 315 15.16 12.80 1.46
N PRO A 316 14.75 13.64 0.48
CA PRO A 316 13.44 14.28 0.53
C PRO A 316 12.28 13.29 0.62
N ALA A 317 12.36 12.15 -0.07
CA ALA A 317 11.31 11.12 -0.02
C ALA A 317 11.27 10.41 1.34
N LEU A 318 12.44 10.13 1.94
CA LEU A 318 12.51 9.59 3.31
C LEU A 318 11.91 10.59 4.31
N PHE A 319 12.31 11.86 4.23
CA PHE A 319 11.86 12.93 5.14
C PHE A 319 10.35 13.18 5.02
N ALA A 320 9.81 13.20 3.79
CA ALA A 320 8.38 13.38 3.55
C ALA A 320 7.52 12.27 4.20
N ASN A 321 8.07 11.07 4.35
CA ASN A 321 7.40 9.93 4.98
C ASN A 321 7.79 9.74 6.47
N GLY A 322 8.61 10.64 7.02
CA GLY A 322 9.00 10.65 8.44
C GLY A 322 10.15 9.72 8.80
N PHE A 323 11.07 9.45 7.87
CA PHE A 323 12.28 8.67 8.12
C PHE A 323 13.53 9.52 7.93
N PHE A 324 14.48 9.41 8.86
CA PHE A 324 15.65 10.30 8.88
C PHE A 324 16.94 9.55 9.14
N GLY A 325 18.03 10.02 8.54
CA GLY A 325 19.36 9.64 8.95
C GLY A 325 19.75 10.34 10.24
N TYR A 326 20.03 9.58 11.31
CA TYR A 326 20.41 10.15 12.59
C TYR A 326 21.28 9.20 13.40
N THR A 327 22.21 9.75 14.18
CA THR A 327 22.99 8.98 15.16
C THR A 327 22.29 9.08 16.51
N LEU A 328 21.57 8.02 16.90
CA LEU A 328 20.90 7.99 18.20
C LEU A 328 21.92 7.97 19.36
N PRO A 329 21.54 8.43 20.55
CA PRO A 329 22.42 8.41 21.72
C PRO A 329 23.00 7.01 21.98
N GLY A 330 24.31 6.93 22.18
CA GLY A 330 25.03 5.67 22.35
C GLY A 330 25.43 4.96 21.06
N GLU A 331 25.03 5.46 19.89
CA GLU A 331 25.46 4.95 18.59
C GLU A 331 26.63 5.77 18.02
N THR A 332 27.50 5.12 17.23
CA THR A 332 28.68 5.76 16.61
C THR A 332 28.44 6.15 15.16
N GLU A 333 27.44 5.56 14.50
CA GLU A 333 27.14 5.78 13.10
C GLU A 333 25.68 6.22 12.91
N PRO A 334 25.41 7.10 11.93
CA PRO A 334 24.04 7.43 11.56
C PRO A 334 23.33 6.20 11.01
N LYS A 335 22.12 5.95 11.51
CA LYS A 335 21.20 4.94 11.01
C LYS A 335 19.88 5.59 10.61
N LEU A 336 19.07 4.83 9.88
CA LEU A 336 17.71 5.25 9.60
C LEU A 336 16.90 5.13 10.90
N ILE A 337 16.17 6.19 11.21
CA ILE A 337 15.27 6.30 12.35
C ILE A 337 13.87 6.71 11.89
N GLY A 338 12.84 6.30 12.64
CA GLY A 338 11.47 6.78 12.44
C GLY A 338 11.27 8.16 13.06
N MET A 339 10.16 8.82 12.76
CA MET A 339 9.77 10.05 13.45
C MET A 339 9.24 9.77 14.87
N ASN A 340 8.62 8.61 15.05
CA ASN A 340 7.79 8.25 16.20
C ASN A 340 8.30 6.98 16.92
N GLY A 341 9.62 6.78 16.96
CA GLY A 341 10.26 5.64 17.61
C GLY A 341 10.45 4.44 16.69
N GLU A 342 10.94 3.35 17.29
CA GLU A 342 11.11 2.06 16.61
C GLU A 342 10.93 0.87 17.56
N LEU A 343 10.47 -0.24 17.00
CA LEU A 343 10.41 -1.55 17.65
C LEU A 343 11.40 -2.48 16.97
N VAL A 344 12.29 -3.07 17.77
CA VAL A 344 13.24 -4.10 17.31
C VAL A 344 12.80 -5.45 17.83
N ILE A 345 12.70 -6.43 16.96
CA ILE A 345 12.23 -7.79 17.25
C ILE A 345 13.34 -8.75 16.84
N GLU A 346 13.78 -9.61 17.75
CA GLU A 346 14.70 -10.71 17.41
C GLU A 346 13.97 -12.04 17.50
N THR A 347 14.29 -12.93 16.58
CA THR A 347 13.64 -14.23 16.43
C THR A 347 14.62 -15.38 16.62
N GLN A 348 14.10 -16.58 16.90
CA GLN A 348 14.88 -17.82 17.05
C GLN A 348 15.70 -18.16 15.79
N ASP A 349 15.25 -17.70 14.62
CA ASP A 349 15.93 -17.87 13.33
C ASP A 349 17.14 -16.92 13.14
N ALA A 350 17.56 -16.21 14.19
CA ALA A 350 18.62 -15.20 14.16
C ALA A 350 18.33 -14.02 13.23
N ILE A 351 17.05 -13.69 13.05
CA ILE A 351 16.62 -12.52 12.26
C ILE A 351 16.19 -11.41 13.21
N ARG A 352 16.75 -10.21 13.01
CA ARG A 352 16.32 -8.97 13.65
C ARG A 352 15.46 -8.17 12.68
N TYR A 353 14.22 -7.91 13.05
CA TYR A 353 13.35 -6.94 12.40
C TYR A 353 13.49 -5.60 13.12
N ARG A 354 13.67 -4.52 12.37
CA ARG A 354 13.52 -3.15 12.85
C ARG A 354 12.30 -2.52 12.18
N LEU A 355 11.30 -2.17 13.00
CA LEU A 355 10.10 -1.47 12.59
C LEU A 355 10.24 -0.01 12.97
N LEU A 356 10.45 0.86 11.99
CA LEU A 356 10.60 2.29 12.19
C LEU A 356 9.25 2.97 11.93
N PHE A 357 8.79 3.76 12.89
CA PHE A 357 7.48 4.40 12.81
C PHE A 357 7.62 5.82 12.26
N GLY A 358 7.12 6.02 11.05
CA GLY A 358 7.18 7.27 10.30
C GLY A 358 6.03 8.21 10.63
N LEU A 359 5.72 9.08 9.66
CA LEU A 359 4.68 10.11 9.76
C LEU A 359 3.29 9.49 9.91
N GLU A 360 2.49 10.06 10.81
CA GLU A 360 1.05 9.79 10.88
C GLU A 360 0.32 10.70 9.88
N SER A 361 -0.67 10.13 9.19
CA SER A 361 -1.50 10.84 8.22
C SER A 361 -2.96 10.39 8.33
N LEU A 362 -3.85 11.16 7.70
CA LEU A 362 -5.21 10.72 7.42
C LEU A 362 -5.26 10.34 5.95
N GLY A 363 -5.76 9.15 5.62
CA GLY A 363 -5.61 8.61 4.28
C GLY A 363 -6.34 7.30 4.05
N GLY A 364 -6.20 6.75 2.84
CA GLY A 364 -6.89 5.55 2.40
C GLY A 364 -8.24 5.81 1.75
N ASP A 365 -9.07 4.77 1.62
CA ASP A 365 -10.41 4.91 1.06
C ASP A 365 -11.35 5.66 2.01
N ASP A 366 -11.16 5.51 3.33
CA ASP A 366 -11.76 6.36 4.36
C ASP A 366 -10.85 7.55 4.68
N LYS A 367 -11.27 8.77 4.34
CA LYS A 367 -10.50 10.00 4.55
C LYS A 367 -10.18 10.32 6.02
N ASN A 368 -10.89 9.69 6.96
CA ASN A 368 -10.69 9.91 8.40
C ASN A 368 -9.88 8.78 9.05
N GLN A 369 -9.51 7.73 8.30
CA GLN A 369 -8.69 6.65 8.83
C GLN A 369 -7.29 7.19 9.16
N LYS A 370 -6.90 7.00 10.42
CA LYS A 370 -5.53 7.29 10.88
C LYS A 370 -4.58 6.20 10.39
N GLN A 371 -3.56 6.64 9.68
CA GLN A 371 -2.57 5.81 9.06
C GLN A 371 -1.19 6.23 9.52
N GLN A 372 -0.25 5.30 9.48
CA GLN A 372 1.14 5.58 9.83
C GLN A 372 2.07 4.90 8.84
N PHE A 373 3.05 5.67 8.36
CA PHE A 373 4.13 5.12 7.56
C PHE A 373 4.99 4.18 8.41
N LEU A 374 5.36 3.05 7.82
CA LEU A 374 6.19 2.02 8.41
C LEU A 374 7.33 1.68 7.46
N PHE A 375 8.52 1.63 8.01
CA PHE A 375 9.71 1.13 7.34
C PHE A 375 10.18 -0.13 8.06
N VAL A 376 10.44 -1.19 7.30
CA VAL A 376 10.90 -2.48 7.82
C VAL A 376 12.31 -2.74 7.32
N GLN A 377 13.22 -3.08 8.22
CA GLN A 377 14.57 -3.55 7.90
C GLN A 377 14.80 -4.91 8.56
N THR A 378 15.53 -5.80 7.87
CA THR A 378 15.90 -7.09 8.44
C THR A 378 17.41 -7.30 8.37
N GLU A 379 17.96 -7.82 9.47
CA GLU A 379 19.40 -8.01 9.67
C GLU A 379 19.65 -9.40 10.30
N LEU A 380 20.82 -9.98 10.01
CA LEU A 380 21.28 -11.21 10.64
C LEU A 380 21.84 -10.87 12.02
N VAL A 381 21.45 -11.64 13.04
CA VAL A 381 22.05 -11.58 14.37
C VAL A 381 23.10 -12.69 14.48
N ASP A 382 24.32 -12.41 14.00
CA ASP A 382 25.42 -13.38 14.02
C ASP A 382 25.70 -13.93 15.43
N GLU A 383 25.45 -13.15 16.48
CA GLU A 383 25.62 -13.57 17.87
C GLU A 383 24.69 -14.72 18.28
N MET A 384 23.54 -14.87 17.60
CA MET A 384 22.61 -15.99 17.82
C MET A 384 23.03 -17.25 17.06
N LEU A 385 24.04 -17.15 16.19
CA LEU A 385 24.64 -18.26 15.45
C LEU A 385 26.14 -18.36 15.79
N PRO A 386 26.52 -18.67 17.05
CA PRO A 386 27.92 -18.85 17.39
C PRO A 386 28.49 -20.09 16.68
N PRO A 387 29.75 -20.06 16.23
CA PRO A 387 30.41 -21.23 15.65
C PRO A 387 30.47 -22.37 16.67
N PRO A 388 30.34 -23.64 16.24
CA PRO A 388 30.37 -24.78 17.15
C PRO A 388 31.74 -24.92 17.79
N MET A 389 31.77 -25.32 19.06
CA MET A 389 33.01 -25.72 19.73
C MET A 389 33.45 -27.08 19.20
N LEU A 390 34.55 -27.10 18.44
CA LEU A 390 35.10 -28.32 17.87
C LEU A 390 35.89 -29.10 18.92
N GLN A 391 35.73 -30.43 18.93
CA GLN A 391 36.54 -31.33 19.75
C GLN A 391 37.97 -31.38 19.22
N GLU A 392 38.95 -31.41 20.12
CA GLU A 392 40.36 -31.57 19.72
C GLU A 392 40.58 -32.94 19.07
N VAL A 393 41.23 -32.94 17.91
CA VAL A 393 41.51 -34.17 17.17
C VAL A 393 42.72 -34.86 17.82
N PRO A 394 42.57 -36.06 18.39
CA PRO A 394 43.67 -36.72 19.09
C PRO A 394 44.76 -37.15 18.11
N GLU A 395 46.01 -36.99 18.54
CA GLU A 395 47.17 -37.55 17.84
C GLU A 395 47.26 -39.06 18.07
N ILE A 396 47.59 -39.80 17.02
CA ILE A 396 47.83 -41.25 17.09
C ILE A 396 49.23 -41.45 17.69
N LYS A 397 49.32 -42.24 18.76
CA LYS A 397 50.57 -42.55 19.47
C LYS A 397 51.01 -43.98 19.18
N GLU A 398 52.27 -44.17 18.84
CA GLU A 398 52.86 -45.49 18.55
C GLU A 398 53.51 -46.13 19.80
N GLY A 399 53.35 -47.44 20.00
CA GLY A 399 53.97 -48.21 21.10
C GLY A 399 53.38 -49.60 21.32
N GLU A 400 54.09 -50.51 22.01
CA GLU A 400 53.67 -51.92 22.25
C GLU A 400 52.35 -52.04 23.02
N ASP A 401 52.01 -51.05 23.86
CA ASP A 401 50.77 -50.99 24.65
C ASP A 401 49.68 -50.06 24.05
N GLN A 402 49.87 -49.56 22.82
CA GLN A 402 48.93 -48.61 22.18
C GLN A 402 48.02 -49.32 21.16
N ASP A 403 46.71 -49.19 21.33
CA ASP A 403 45.72 -49.64 20.33
C ASP A 403 45.54 -48.58 19.24
N ILE A 404 46.36 -48.68 18.20
CA ILE A 404 46.38 -47.77 17.05
C ILE A 404 45.03 -47.76 16.31
N GLU A 405 44.36 -48.91 16.21
CA GLU A 405 43.08 -49.03 15.50
C GLU A 405 41.97 -48.32 16.28
N ALA A 406 41.93 -48.49 17.60
CA ALA A 406 41.00 -47.76 18.45
C ALA A 406 41.24 -46.24 18.42
N GLN A 407 42.52 -45.80 18.41
CA GLN A 407 42.87 -44.39 18.29
C GLN A 407 42.47 -43.80 16.93
N ALA A 408 42.72 -44.53 15.84
CA ALA A 408 42.31 -44.13 14.50
C ALA A 408 40.78 -43.99 14.39
N LYS A 409 40.02 -44.95 14.95
CA LYS A 409 38.55 -44.89 15.00
C LYS A 409 38.04 -43.71 15.83
N ALA A 410 38.64 -43.46 16.99
CA ALA A 410 38.27 -42.32 17.84
C ALA A 410 38.55 -40.97 17.13
N ARG A 411 39.71 -40.86 16.47
CA ARG A 411 40.09 -39.71 15.65
C ARG A 411 39.12 -39.48 14.50
N GLU A 412 38.81 -40.53 13.74
CA GLU A 412 37.87 -40.46 12.62
C GLU A 412 36.48 -40.02 13.10
N ARG A 413 35.99 -40.58 14.21
CA ARG A 413 34.72 -40.18 14.81
C ARG A 413 34.70 -38.71 15.20
N ILE A 414 35.74 -38.21 15.87
CA ILE A 414 35.84 -36.79 16.27
C ILE A 414 35.86 -35.88 15.05
N LEU A 415 36.60 -36.25 13.99
CA LEU A 415 36.60 -35.51 12.73
C LEU A 415 35.19 -35.47 12.11
N GLN A 416 34.50 -36.60 12.04
CA GLN A 416 33.13 -36.68 11.52
C GLN A 416 32.15 -35.84 12.36
N GLU A 417 32.24 -35.88 13.68
CA GLU A 417 31.40 -35.07 14.58
C GLU A 417 31.66 -33.57 14.41
N ASN A 418 32.93 -33.16 14.30
CA ASN A 418 33.32 -31.77 14.02
C ASN A 418 32.83 -31.30 12.65
N ASP A 419 33.00 -32.12 11.61
CA ASP A 419 32.54 -31.81 10.25
C ASP A 419 31.02 -31.68 10.22
N ALA A 420 30.29 -32.60 10.85
CA ALA A 420 28.83 -32.55 10.96
C ALA A 420 28.37 -31.28 11.70
N ALA A 421 29.04 -30.90 12.80
CA ALA A 421 28.74 -29.67 13.52
C ALA A 421 28.95 -28.42 12.65
N MET A 422 30.05 -28.38 11.87
CA MET A 422 30.32 -27.28 10.94
C MET A 422 29.33 -27.22 9.79
N ILE A 423 28.89 -28.37 9.26
CA ILE A 423 27.85 -28.44 8.21
C ILE A 423 26.54 -27.87 8.74
N ALA A 424 26.08 -28.34 9.91
CA ALA A 424 24.84 -27.86 10.52
C ALA A 424 24.89 -26.35 10.82
N TYR A 425 26.03 -25.84 11.27
CA TYR A 425 26.25 -24.40 11.47
C TYR A 425 26.12 -23.62 10.17
N ARG A 426 26.82 -24.05 9.10
CA ARG A 426 26.76 -23.39 7.78
C ARG A 426 25.36 -23.43 7.20
N GLU A 427 24.64 -24.55 7.35
CA GLU A 427 23.27 -24.70 6.87
C GLU A 427 22.33 -23.71 7.57
N LYS A 428 22.36 -23.62 8.90
CA LYS A 428 21.57 -22.64 9.67
C LYS A 428 21.86 -21.21 9.24
N LYS A 429 23.14 -20.85 9.11
CA LYS A 429 23.55 -19.51 8.68
C LYS A 429 23.10 -19.20 7.25
N ASN A 430 23.19 -20.17 6.34
CA ASN A 430 22.71 -20.02 4.96
C ASN A 430 21.19 -19.83 4.90
N ILE A 431 20.41 -20.61 5.66
CA ILE A 431 18.95 -20.47 5.74
C ILE A 431 18.56 -19.07 6.24
N ALA A 432 19.17 -18.61 7.34
CA ALA A 432 18.92 -17.27 7.87
C ALA A 432 19.30 -16.17 6.85
N THR A 433 20.44 -16.31 6.19
CA THR A 433 20.92 -15.36 5.17
C THR A 433 19.96 -15.30 3.97
N GLN A 434 19.47 -16.45 3.50
CA GLN A 434 18.51 -16.52 2.40
C GLN A 434 17.18 -15.85 2.79
N LYS A 435 16.66 -16.15 3.98
CA LYS A 435 15.42 -15.55 4.48
C LYS A 435 15.53 -14.02 4.59
N ILE A 436 16.67 -13.51 5.05
CA ILE A 436 16.94 -12.06 5.09
C ILE A 436 16.99 -11.46 3.68
N PHE A 437 17.62 -12.14 2.72
CA PHE A 437 17.64 -11.66 1.33
C PHE A 437 16.22 -11.56 0.74
N GLU A 438 15.38 -12.56 0.97
CA GLU A 438 13.98 -12.57 0.55
C GLU A 438 13.17 -11.44 1.22
N LEU A 439 13.32 -11.27 2.54
CA LEU A 439 12.65 -10.22 3.31
C LEU A 439 13.12 -8.82 2.89
N ASN A 440 14.42 -8.58 2.77
CA ASN A 440 14.94 -7.28 2.32
C ASN A 440 14.52 -7.00 0.88
N THR A 441 14.48 -7.99 -0.01
CA THR A 441 13.95 -7.81 -1.38
C THR A 441 12.48 -7.39 -1.34
N ARG A 442 11.65 -8.03 -0.49
CA ARG A 442 10.24 -7.68 -0.29
C ARG A 442 10.06 -6.25 0.23
N PHE A 443 10.83 -5.85 1.25
CA PHE A 443 10.64 -4.56 1.93
C PHE A 443 11.35 -3.37 1.25
N ALA A 444 12.40 -3.62 0.47
CA ALA A 444 13.25 -2.57 -0.06
C ALA A 444 12.56 -1.65 -1.05
N ASP A 445 11.58 -2.14 -1.81
CA ASP A 445 10.90 -1.35 -2.84
C ASP A 445 9.77 -0.46 -2.31
N TRP A 446 9.32 -0.67 -1.07
CA TRP A 446 8.07 -0.08 -0.56
C TRP A 446 8.22 0.64 0.78
N TYR A 447 7.60 1.81 0.88
CA TYR A 447 7.10 2.32 2.14
C TYR A 447 5.74 1.67 2.41
N TYR A 448 5.55 1.14 3.61
CA TYR A 448 4.28 0.58 4.02
C TYR A 448 3.47 1.63 4.76
N VAL A 449 2.15 1.54 4.64
CA VAL A 449 1.21 2.32 5.43
C VAL A 449 0.30 1.35 6.15
N VAL A 450 0.28 1.47 7.46
CA VAL A 450 -0.48 0.61 8.37
C VAL A 450 -1.49 1.45 9.14
N LYS A 451 -2.50 0.81 9.73
CA LYS A 451 -3.41 1.52 10.64
C LYS A 451 -2.64 2.00 11.85
N ALA A 452 -2.82 3.28 12.22
CA ALA A 452 -2.18 3.82 13.41
C ALA A 452 -2.61 3.08 14.69
N GLU A 453 -3.82 2.51 14.69
CA GLU A 453 -4.32 1.65 15.78
C GLU A 453 -3.50 0.37 15.96
N ASP A 454 -3.03 -0.24 14.88
CA ASP A 454 -2.22 -1.47 14.95
C ASP A 454 -0.81 -1.14 15.48
N VAL A 455 -0.24 0.00 15.06
CA VAL A 455 1.02 0.51 15.63
C VAL A 455 0.89 0.80 17.12
N ALA A 456 -0.22 1.41 17.54
CA ALA A 456 -0.47 1.70 18.95
C ALA A 456 -0.57 0.45 19.85
N LYS A 457 -0.92 -0.72 19.29
CA LYS A 457 -0.95 -1.99 20.03
C LYS A 457 0.46 -2.52 20.32
N ILE A 458 1.39 -2.35 19.38
CA ILE A 458 2.76 -2.87 19.45
C ILE A 458 3.77 -1.87 20.05
N LEU A 459 3.40 -0.59 20.14
CA LEU A 459 4.17 0.42 20.86
C LEU A 459 3.98 0.27 22.37
N LEU A 460 5.07 0.02 23.10
CA LEU A 460 5.08 0.00 24.55
C LEU A 460 5.57 1.34 25.11
N LYS A 461 4.71 2.07 25.82
CA LYS A 461 5.11 3.29 26.53
C LYS A 461 5.69 2.99 27.91
N ARG A 462 6.39 3.97 28.49
CA ARG A 462 7.10 3.80 29.76
C ARG A 462 6.18 3.45 30.94
N ASP A 463 5.00 4.03 30.98
CA ASP A 463 3.95 3.77 31.97
C ASP A 463 3.29 2.40 31.81
N GLN A 464 3.48 1.74 30.67
CA GLN A 464 2.94 0.42 30.38
C GLN A 464 3.95 -0.72 30.63
N LEU A 465 5.24 -0.41 30.73
CA LEU A 465 6.31 -1.40 30.95
C LEU A 465 6.18 -2.11 32.30
N GLY A 466 5.80 -1.37 33.35
CA GLY A 466 5.59 -1.88 34.70
C GLY A 466 4.10 -1.93 35.08
N THR A 467 3.75 -2.84 35.98
CA THR A 467 2.44 -2.87 36.64
C THR A 467 2.62 -3.07 38.16
N PRO A 468 1.81 -2.44 39.02
CA PRO A 468 1.97 -2.58 40.47
C PRO A 468 1.83 -4.03 40.94
N ILE A 469 2.71 -4.45 41.86
CA ILE A 469 2.79 -5.84 42.37
C ILE A 469 1.46 -6.31 42.99
N ASN A 470 0.67 -5.39 43.55
CA ASN A 470 -0.57 -5.69 44.27
C ASN A 470 -1.85 -5.52 43.44
N GLN A 471 -1.76 -5.30 42.13
CA GLN A 471 -2.97 -5.34 41.29
C GLN A 471 -3.35 -6.80 41.00
N PRO A 472 -4.60 -7.22 41.29
CA PRO A 472 -5.08 -8.51 40.83
C PRO A 472 -5.13 -8.52 39.30
N THR A 473 -4.39 -9.44 38.69
CA THR A 473 -4.42 -9.75 37.26
C THR A 473 -5.80 -10.33 36.91
N ASN A 474 -6.71 -9.47 36.41
CA ASN A 474 -7.69 -9.73 35.34
C ASN A 474 -8.83 -8.69 35.36
N GLN A 475 -8.95 -7.89 34.30
CA GLN A 475 -10.18 -7.84 33.49
C GLN A 475 -9.97 -7.11 32.15
N PRO A 476 -10.50 -7.66 31.03
CA PRO A 476 -10.41 -7.06 29.71
C PRO A 476 -11.25 -5.78 29.61
N SER A 477 -10.70 -4.79 28.91
CA SER A 477 -11.34 -3.53 28.54
C SER A 477 -12.53 -3.77 27.60
N GLY A 478 -13.75 -3.86 28.14
CA GLY A 478 -14.95 -4.07 27.33
C GLY A 478 -16.24 -3.50 27.95
N ALA A 479 -16.64 -2.32 27.45
CA ALA A 479 -17.99 -1.74 27.37
C ALA A 479 -18.84 -1.45 28.65
N PRO A 480 -19.64 -0.35 28.65
CA PRO A 480 -20.36 0.12 29.83
C PRO A 480 -21.67 -0.62 30.11
N GLY A 481 -21.77 -1.15 31.34
CA GLY A 481 -22.93 -1.04 32.23
C GLY A 481 -24.29 -1.61 31.79
N ARG A 482 -24.54 -2.89 32.11
CA ARG A 482 -25.91 -3.39 32.38
C ARG A 482 -26.10 -3.56 33.88
N VAL A 483 -27.00 -2.77 34.46
CA VAL A 483 -27.43 -2.87 35.85
C VAL A 483 -28.64 -3.80 35.92
N PHE A 484 -28.61 -4.82 36.79
CA PHE A 484 -29.82 -5.50 37.27
C PHE A 484 -29.88 -5.43 38.80
N PRO A 485 -31.05 -5.12 39.40
CA PRO A 485 -31.18 -4.82 40.82
C PRO A 485 -31.63 -6.03 41.65
N GLY A 486 -31.19 -6.10 42.92
CA GLY A 486 -31.86 -6.93 43.91
C GLY A 486 -31.00 -7.33 45.11
N GLY A 487 -31.30 -6.79 46.29
CA GLY A 487 -30.74 -7.28 47.56
C GLY A 487 -30.68 -6.19 48.66
N PRO A 488 -31.41 -6.33 49.79
CA PRO A 488 -31.80 -5.19 50.63
C PRO A 488 -30.90 -4.93 51.84
N GLY A 489 -30.82 -3.64 52.21
CA GLY A 489 -30.91 -3.22 53.61
C GLY A 489 -29.61 -2.76 54.31
N MET A 490 -29.51 -1.42 54.45
CA MET A 490 -29.53 -0.70 55.73
C MET A 490 -28.34 0.24 55.97
N GLY A 491 -28.64 1.51 56.27
CA GLY A 491 -27.70 2.46 56.86
C GLY A 491 -27.76 3.87 56.25
N MET A 492 -28.64 4.73 56.78
CA MET A 492 -28.71 6.14 56.41
C MET A 492 -27.51 6.93 56.94
N MET A 493 -26.89 7.74 56.08
CA MET A 493 -26.31 9.04 56.48
C MET A 493 -26.37 10.00 55.28
N ARG A 494 -27.10 11.11 55.43
CA ARG A 494 -27.16 12.22 54.47
C ARG A 494 -26.03 13.22 54.77
N PRO A 495 -25.31 13.70 53.74
CA PRO A 495 -24.70 15.02 53.76
C PRO A 495 -25.45 16.01 52.82
N PRO A 496 -25.17 17.31 52.93
CA PRO A 496 -26.09 18.39 52.53
C PRO A 496 -26.03 18.72 51.04
N ALA A 497 -27.08 19.42 50.59
CA ALA A 497 -27.19 19.96 49.24
C ALA A 497 -26.11 21.01 48.96
N ALA A 498 -25.41 20.83 47.84
CA ALA A 498 -24.61 21.86 47.17
C ALA A 498 -24.96 21.84 45.67
N GLN A 499 -24.94 23.04 45.10
CA GLN A 499 -25.72 23.49 43.96
C GLN A 499 -25.24 22.98 42.60
N GLN A 500 -26.18 22.84 41.67
CA GLN A 500 -25.92 22.72 40.23
C GLN A 500 -25.12 23.94 39.72
N PRO A 501 -24.07 23.75 38.91
CA PRO A 501 -23.56 24.82 38.06
C PRO A 501 -24.55 25.07 36.92
N ALA A 502 -25.05 26.30 36.85
CA ALA A 502 -25.89 26.79 35.78
C ALA A 502 -25.12 26.85 34.45
N ALA A 503 -25.81 26.48 33.38
CA ALA A 503 -25.39 26.68 32.00
C ALA A 503 -25.15 28.17 31.70
N GLN A 504 -24.08 28.49 30.99
CA GLN A 504 -23.88 29.81 30.39
C GLN A 504 -24.42 29.82 28.95
N PRO A 505 -25.27 30.77 28.54
CA PRO A 505 -25.72 30.90 27.17
C PRO A 505 -24.70 31.65 26.30
N MET A 506 -24.54 31.19 25.05
CA MET A 506 -23.85 31.90 23.98
C MET A 506 -24.63 33.17 23.59
N LEU A 507 -23.93 34.31 23.46
CA LEU A 507 -24.48 35.56 22.96
C LEU A 507 -24.21 35.70 21.46
N GLN A 508 -25.28 35.87 20.68
CA GLN A 508 -25.27 36.37 19.30
C GLN A 508 -25.29 37.91 19.32
N PRO A 509 -24.74 38.61 18.32
CA PRO A 509 -25.08 40.00 18.06
C PRO A 509 -25.97 40.11 16.82
N GLU A 510 -27.19 40.64 17.01
CA GLU A 510 -27.99 41.23 15.93
C GLU A 510 -28.17 42.74 16.14
N ALA A 511 -28.39 43.40 15.00
CA ALA A 511 -28.24 44.81 14.72
C ALA A 511 -29.22 45.76 15.44
N THR A 512 -28.79 47.02 15.56
CA THR A 512 -29.73 48.17 15.58
C THR A 512 -29.17 49.37 14.82
N ASP A 513 -30.11 50.04 14.18
CA ASP A 513 -30.04 51.04 13.12
C ASP A 513 -29.59 52.46 13.51
N LYS A 514 -29.29 53.19 12.43
CA LYS A 514 -28.95 54.61 12.16
C LYS A 514 -29.80 55.72 12.85
N PRO A 515 -29.41 57.04 12.85
CA PRO A 515 -29.45 57.89 11.63
C PRO A 515 -28.49 59.12 11.47
N ASN A 516 -28.25 59.45 10.18
CA ASN A 516 -28.03 60.74 9.44
C ASN A 516 -27.20 61.90 10.04
N ASP A 517 -26.41 62.68 9.28
CA ASP A 517 -26.78 63.42 8.05
C ASP A 517 -25.56 64.05 7.31
N LYS A 518 -25.74 64.31 5.98
CA LYS A 518 -25.07 65.29 5.05
C LYS A 518 -23.68 64.98 4.46
N GLU A 519 -23.36 65.21 3.17
CA GLU A 519 -24.05 65.61 1.92
C GLU A 519 -23.03 65.43 0.75
N ALA A 520 -23.48 65.11 -0.47
CA ALA A 520 -22.68 64.74 -1.66
C ALA A 520 -22.09 65.93 -2.46
N PRO A 521 -21.27 65.71 -3.53
CA PRO A 521 -21.87 65.59 -4.87
C PRO A 521 -21.14 64.72 -5.96
N LYS A 522 -21.97 63.98 -6.71
CA LYS A 522 -22.11 63.77 -8.19
C LYS A 522 -20.93 63.44 -9.14
N GLU A 523 -21.13 62.34 -9.90
CA GLU A 523 -20.59 61.99 -11.25
C GLU A 523 -21.24 62.87 -12.36
N GLU A 524 -20.59 63.18 -13.49
CA GLU A 524 -20.31 62.42 -14.75
C GLU A 524 -19.51 63.39 -15.71
N PRO A 525 -19.03 63.07 -16.95
CA PRO A 525 -18.92 61.80 -17.73
C PRO A 525 -17.52 61.58 -18.39
N PRO A 526 -17.27 60.49 -19.16
CA PRO A 526 -16.07 60.34 -20.00
C PRO A 526 -16.33 60.80 -21.46
N ALA A 527 -15.35 61.45 -22.09
CA ALA A 527 -15.39 61.90 -23.49
C ALA A 527 -14.49 61.04 -24.40
N GLU A 528 -15.01 60.82 -25.61
CA GLU A 528 -14.56 59.96 -26.72
C GLU A 528 -13.33 60.47 -27.50
N GLU A 529 -12.63 59.56 -28.20
CA GLU A 529 -12.49 59.63 -29.67
C GLU A 529 -12.06 58.26 -30.28
N LYS A 530 -12.68 57.91 -31.42
CA LYS A 530 -12.53 56.74 -32.32
C LYS A 530 -11.90 57.21 -33.66
N PRO A 531 -11.76 56.41 -34.75
CA PRO A 531 -11.35 55.00 -34.95
C PRO A 531 -10.32 54.84 -36.12
N ALA A 532 -9.80 53.63 -36.38
CA ALA A 532 -9.31 53.21 -37.71
C ALA A 532 -9.29 51.68 -37.88
N ASP A 533 -9.39 51.26 -39.14
CA ASP A 533 -9.86 50.00 -39.73
C ASP A 533 -9.09 48.69 -39.47
N ALA A 534 -9.80 47.58 -39.75
CA ALA A 534 -9.35 46.18 -39.87
C ALA A 534 -8.48 45.90 -41.14
N PRO A 535 -8.25 44.64 -41.56
CA PRO A 535 -7.48 43.54 -40.99
C PRO A 535 -6.29 43.12 -41.91
N VAL A 536 -5.21 42.53 -41.39
CA VAL A 536 -4.17 41.90 -42.24
C VAL A 536 -3.73 40.53 -41.69
N GLU A 537 -3.71 39.56 -42.60
CA GLU A 537 -3.36 38.14 -42.50
C GLU A 537 -1.99 37.81 -41.87
N PRO A 538 -1.79 36.56 -41.41
CA PRO A 538 -0.51 36.11 -40.87
C PRO A 538 0.51 35.80 -41.97
N MET A 539 1.67 36.47 -41.94
CA MET A 539 2.82 36.11 -42.77
C MET A 539 3.71 35.05 -42.10
N LYS A 540 4.11 34.10 -42.94
CA LYS A 540 4.94 32.91 -42.75
C LYS A 540 6.33 33.19 -42.13
N PRO A 541 6.95 32.22 -41.43
CA PRO A 541 8.39 32.20 -41.20
C PRO A 541 9.14 31.79 -42.48
N ALA A 542 10.27 32.46 -42.73
CA ALA A 542 11.17 32.18 -43.84
C ALA A 542 12.18 31.06 -43.49
N GLU A 543 12.31 30.15 -44.45
CA GLU A 543 13.30 29.08 -44.68
C GLU A 543 14.69 29.72 -44.98
N VAL A 544 15.87 29.16 -44.68
CA VAL A 544 16.63 28.06 -45.33
C VAL A 544 18.00 28.00 -44.57
N LYS A 545 18.64 26.87 -44.22
CA LYS A 545 19.53 26.07 -45.10
C LYS A 545 20.06 24.79 -44.41
N ALA A 546 19.79 23.63 -45.03
CA ALA A 546 20.50 22.35 -44.87
C ALA A 546 21.76 22.32 -45.78
N GLU A 547 22.85 21.63 -45.46
CA GLU A 547 23.18 20.20 -45.69
C GLU A 547 24.67 19.96 -45.27
N PRO A 548 25.25 18.72 -45.26
CA PRO A 548 24.68 17.40 -45.57
C PRO A 548 24.97 16.29 -44.52
N ALA A 549 24.30 15.15 -44.75
CA ALA A 549 24.46 13.85 -44.12
C ALA A 549 25.70 13.08 -44.64
N VAL A 550 26.19 12.15 -43.81
CA VAL A 550 27.13 11.09 -44.20
C VAL A 550 26.37 9.76 -44.16
N GLU A 551 26.42 9.04 -45.28
CA GLU A 551 25.95 7.67 -45.49
C GLU A 551 26.75 6.66 -44.67
N GLU A 552 26.08 5.65 -44.10
CA GLU A 552 26.64 4.28 -44.11
C GLU A 552 25.53 3.23 -44.24
N LYS A 553 25.86 2.18 -45.01
CA LYS A 553 24.99 1.16 -45.62
C LYS A 553 24.47 0.07 -44.65
N PRO A 554 23.46 -0.74 -45.07
CA PRO A 554 22.87 -1.80 -44.27
C PRO A 554 23.50 -3.19 -44.53
N ALA A 555 23.51 -4.04 -43.50
CA ALA A 555 23.65 -5.50 -43.59
C ALA A 555 22.68 -6.11 -42.55
N ALA A 556 21.60 -6.78 -42.97
CA ALA A 556 21.51 -8.15 -43.47
C ALA A 556 21.24 -9.16 -42.33
N THR A 557 20.07 -9.77 -42.47
CA THR A 557 19.43 -10.85 -41.73
C THR A 557 20.29 -12.11 -41.71
N GLU A 558 20.38 -12.80 -40.57
CA GLU A 558 20.80 -14.21 -40.52
C GLU A 558 19.73 -15.05 -39.81
N GLU A 559 19.07 -15.87 -40.63
CA GLU A 559 18.39 -17.10 -40.24
C GLU A 559 19.44 -18.15 -39.86
N THR A 560 19.17 -18.92 -38.81
CA THR A 560 19.88 -20.17 -38.50
C THR A 560 19.27 -21.30 -39.33
N PRO A 561 20.10 -22.24 -39.82
CA PRO A 561 19.74 -23.63 -39.55
C PRO A 561 20.93 -24.59 -39.31
N ASP A 562 20.59 -25.58 -38.50
CA ASP A 562 20.91 -27.00 -38.56
C ASP A 562 22.26 -27.60 -38.18
N ALA A 563 22.09 -28.78 -37.57
CA ALA A 563 23.03 -29.68 -36.97
C ALA A 563 23.78 -30.56 -37.99
N ALA A 564 24.95 -31.06 -37.59
CA ALA A 564 25.31 -32.48 -37.51
C ALA A 564 26.83 -32.72 -37.66
N ALA A 565 27.33 -33.63 -36.80
CA ALA A 565 28.44 -34.57 -37.01
C ALA A 565 29.84 -33.97 -37.28
N GLU A 566 30.98 -34.54 -36.94
CA GLU A 566 31.46 -35.76 -36.31
C GLU A 566 32.99 -35.53 -36.18
N GLY A 567 33.69 -36.27 -35.30
CA GLY A 567 35.06 -36.68 -35.61
C GLY A 567 36.20 -36.12 -34.75
N ASP A 568 36.65 -36.98 -33.84
CA ASP A 568 38.04 -37.47 -33.75
C ASP A 568 39.16 -36.57 -33.15
N LYS A 569 39.42 -36.79 -31.85
CA LYS A 569 40.70 -37.31 -31.27
C LYS A 569 41.99 -36.42 -31.31
N PRO A 570 43.09 -36.81 -30.62
CA PRO A 570 43.52 -36.18 -29.35
C PRO A 570 44.97 -35.63 -29.38
N ALA A 571 45.51 -35.36 -28.18
CA ALA A 571 46.92 -35.03 -27.85
C ALA A 571 47.27 -33.55 -28.00
N GLU A 572 48.20 -32.94 -27.26
CA GLU A 572 49.06 -33.27 -26.13
C GLU A 572 49.65 -31.91 -25.71
N ASP A 573 50.17 -31.86 -24.49
CA ASP A 573 51.37 -31.09 -24.11
C ASP A 573 51.27 -29.64 -23.56
N SER A 574 52.01 -29.53 -22.45
CA SER A 574 52.81 -28.43 -21.90
C SER A 574 52.19 -27.07 -21.55
N GLY A 575 52.29 -26.76 -20.25
CA GLY A 575 53.13 -25.63 -19.85
C GLY A 575 52.54 -24.60 -18.89
N GLN A 576 53.02 -24.70 -17.64
CA GLN A 576 53.10 -23.68 -16.56
C GLN A 576 51.88 -23.44 -15.68
#